data_AF-A0A318H017-F1
#
_entry.id   AF-A0A318H017-F1
#
_cell.length_a   1.000
_cell.length_b   1.000
_cell.length_c   1.000
_cell.angle_alpha   90.00
_cell.angle_beta   90.00
_cell.angle_gamma   90.00
#
_symmetry.space_group_name_H-M   'P 1'
#
loop_
_entity.id
_entity.type
_entity.pdbx_description
1 polymer ?
#
loop_
_entity_poly.entity_id
_entity_poly.type
_entity_poly.pdbx_seq_one_letter_code
_entity_poly.pdbx_strand_id
1 'polypeptide(L)'
;MTRMIPRLSRQRLLPVLGLALALGATAASADGRDDAMLKLASQSGCMTCHHIEPGGKGPQGLAPIGPAWRSVAAKYKGDGKAQDTLTTTVLKGSNPYDSHWKGQASGLAMPPNAVAIQAEDAKALVQWILQLGPR
;
A
#
# COMPACT_ATOMS: atom_id res chain seq x y z
N MET A 1 -41.69 55.20 -42.08
CA MET A 1 -42.69 55.96 -41.30
C MET A 1 -43.62 54.92 -40.68
N THR A 2 -43.80 54.69 -39.38
CA THR A 2 -43.48 55.44 -38.16
C THR A 2 -43.62 54.46 -36.97
N ARG A 3 -42.57 54.37 -36.16
CA ARG A 3 -42.50 54.16 -34.69
C ARG A 3 -43.17 52.96 -33.97
N MET A 4 -42.36 52.49 -33.02
CA MET A 4 -42.63 52.25 -31.59
C MET A 4 -42.76 50.81 -31.09
N ILE A 5 -41.80 50.50 -30.22
CA ILE A 5 -41.62 49.33 -29.34
C ILE A 5 -42.63 49.42 -28.18
N PRO A 6 -43.05 48.28 -27.58
CA PRO A 6 -42.85 48.16 -26.13
C PRO A 6 -42.43 46.76 -25.62
N ARG A 7 -41.42 46.83 -24.75
CA ARG A 7 -41.17 46.12 -23.48
C ARG A 7 -41.78 44.73 -23.19
N LEU A 8 -40.83 43.84 -22.90
CA LEU A 8 -40.65 43.06 -21.67
C LEU A 8 -41.72 42.02 -21.31
N SER A 9 -41.35 40.73 -21.35
CA SER A 9 -42.06 39.71 -20.58
C SER A 9 -41.23 38.45 -20.35
N ARG A 10 -40.85 38.29 -19.07
CA ARG A 10 -40.86 37.04 -18.30
C ARG A 10 -39.94 35.88 -18.76
N GLN A 11 -38.86 35.77 -17.99
CA GLN A 11 -38.30 34.54 -17.44
C GLN A 11 -38.99 33.23 -17.87
N ARG A 12 -38.22 32.35 -18.53
CA ARG A 12 -38.39 30.90 -18.41
C ARG A 12 -37.02 30.27 -18.21
N LEU A 13 -36.65 30.13 -16.93
CA LEU A 13 -35.70 29.12 -16.47
C LEU A 13 -36.31 27.74 -16.78
N LEU A 14 -35.69 26.93 -17.62
CA LEU A 14 -35.97 25.50 -17.79
C LEU A 14 -34.66 24.79 -18.22
N PRO A 15 -34.47 23.51 -17.84
CA PRO A 15 -33.34 23.10 -17.02
C PRO A 15 -32.31 22.21 -17.73
N VAL A 16 -31.17 22.09 -17.05
CA VAL A 16 -30.05 21.17 -17.26
C VAL A 16 -30.52 19.72 -17.42
N LEU A 17 -29.95 18.99 -18.39
CA LEU A 17 -29.81 17.53 -18.28
C LEU A 17 -28.45 17.09 -18.87
N GLY A 18 -27.38 17.34 -18.10
CA GLY A 18 -26.08 16.72 -18.33
C GLY A 18 -26.12 15.29 -17.80
N LEU A 19 -26.08 14.31 -18.70
CA LEU A 19 -25.93 12.90 -18.35
C LEU A 19 -24.44 12.60 -18.11
N ALA A 20 -23.96 12.84 -16.88
CA ALA A 20 -22.65 12.38 -16.45
C ALA A 20 -22.72 10.88 -16.13
N LEU A 21 -22.06 10.06 -16.96
CA LEU A 21 -21.80 8.65 -16.66
C LEU A 21 -20.87 8.58 -15.44
N ALA A 22 -21.42 8.28 -14.27
CA ALA A 22 -20.64 7.92 -13.10
C ALA A 22 -20.06 6.50 -13.31
N LEU A 23 -18.78 6.43 -13.67
CA LEU A 23 -17.99 5.21 -13.58
C LEU A 23 -17.74 4.94 -12.08
N GLY A 24 -18.67 4.26 -11.43
CA GLY A 24 -18.50 3.79 -10.06
C GLY A 24 -17.39 2.75 -10.00
N ALA A 25 -16.23 3.15 -9.49
CA ALA A 25 -15.20 2.20 -9.09
C ALA A 25 -15.75 1.37 -7.92
N THR A 26 -15.91 0.07 -8.12
CA THR A 26 -16.28 -0.88 -7.07
C THR A 26 -15.13 -0.99 -6.08
N ALA A 27 -15.15 -0.17 -5.02
CA ALA A 27 -14.36 -0.38 -3.82
C ALA A 27 -14.95 -1.56 -3.02
N ALA A 28 -14.84 -2.77 -3.57
CA ALA A 28 -15.31 -3.99 -2.92
C ALA A 28 -14.20 -4.51 -1.98
N SER A 29 -14.42 -4.35 -0.67
CA SER A 29 -13.79 -5.06 0.45
C SER A 29 -12.26 -4.97 0.58
N ALA A 30 -11.71 -3.76 0.75
CA ALA A 30 -10.34 -3.60 1.23
C ALA A 30 -10.16 -4.13 2.67
N ASP A 31 -11.16 -3.91 3.55
CA ASP A 31 -11.05 -4.21 4.98
C ASP A 31 -10.81 -5.71 5.28
N GLY A 32 -11.54 -6.61 4.62
CA GLY A 32 -11.38 -8.05 4.85
C GLY A 32 -10.06 -8.62 4.32
N ARG A 33 -9.46 -7.99 3.31
CA ARG A 33 -8.15 -8.38 2.78
C ARG A 33 -7.03 -7.94 3.71
N ASP A 34 -7.12 -6.72 4.24
CA ASP A 34 -6.13 -6.17 5.17
C ASP A 34 -6.07 -7.02 6.45
N ASP A 35 -7.21 -7.37 7.03
CA ASP A 35 -7.28 -8.23 8.22
C ASP A 35 -6.67 -9.62 7.98
N ALA A 36 -6.96 -10.23 6.83
CA ALA A 36 -6.41 -11.54 6.46
C ALA A 36 -4.88 -11.50 6.32
N MET A 37 -4.34 -10.47 5.68
CA MET A 37 -2.90 -10.31 5.50
C MET A 37 -2.18 -10.00 6.81
N LEU A 38 -2.79 -9.19 7.67
CA LEU A 38 -2.26 -8.92 9.02
C LEU A 38 -2.24 -10.17 9.89
N LYS A 39 -3.29 -10.98 9.82
CA LYS A 39 -3.36 -12.26 10.52
C LYS A 39 -2.28 -13.22 10.01
N LEU A 40 -2.16 -13.38 8.69
CA LEU A 40 -1.13 -14.21 8.06
C LEU A 40 0.27 -13.80 8.52
N ALA A 41 0.58 -12.50 8.47
CA ALA A 41 1.89 -11.99 8.84
C ALA A 41 2.18 -12.14 10.34
N SER A 42 1.18 -11.98 11.19
CA SER A 42 1.32 -12.20 12.63
C SER A 42 1.56 -13.68 12.95
N GLN A 43 0.81 -14.58 12.33
CA GLN A 43 0.98 -16.03 12.51
C GLN A 43 2.31 -16.55 11.95
N SER A 44 2.82 -15.90 10.90
CA SER A 44 4.13 -16.20 10.31
C SER A 44 5.29 -15.51 11.05
N GLY A 45 5.02 -14.78 12.15
CA GLY A 45 6.03 -14.13 12.98
C GLY A 45 6.64 -12.84 12.41
N CYS A 46 6.16 -12.34 11.26
CA CYS A 46 6.73 -11.18 10.58
C CYS A 46 6.62 -9.90 11.44
N MET A 47 5.53 -9.77 12.20
CA MET A 47 5.25 -8.60 13.05
C MET A 47 6.20 -8.45 14.25
N THR A 48 7.01 -9.47 14.55
CA THR A 48 8.06 -9.39 15.58
C THR A 48 9.15 -8.41 15.19
N CYS A 49 9.46 -8.31 13.90
CA CYS A 49 10.55 -7.49 13.38
C CYS A 49 10.07 -6.33 12.52
N HIS A 50 8.95 -6.51 11.82
CA HIS A 50 8.37 -5.53 10.91
C HIS A 50 7.14 -4.88 11.50
N HIS A 51 6.90 -3.64 11.08
CA HIS A 51 5.68 -2.90 11.41
C HIS A 51 5.12 -2.37 10.09
N ILE A 52 3.81 -2.13 10.03
CA ILE A 52 3.23 -1.51 8.84
C ILE A 52 3.84 -0.11 8.64
N GLU A 53 4.09 0.59 9.75
CA GLU A 53 4.17 2.04 9.76
C GLU A 53 5.55 2.59 10.11
N PRO A 54 5.86 3.75 9.51
CA PRO A 54 6.85 4.71 9.93
C PRO A 54 7.27 4.68 11.40
N GLY A 55 8.56 4.71 11.73
CA GLY A 55 9.00 5.23 13.04
C GLY A 55 8.86 4.28 14.24
N GLY A 56 8.56 3.00 14.01
CA GLY A 56 8.70 1.95 15.04
C GLY A 56 10.09 1.98 15.69
N LYS A 57 10.18 1.56 16.96
CA LYS A 57 11.44 1.49 17.71
C LYS A 57 11.83 0.04 17.94
N GLY A 58 13.11 -0.24 17.78
CA GLY A 58 13.71 -1.52 18.13
C GLY A 58 14.08 -1.59 19.61
N PRO A 59 14.65 -2.72 20.04
CA PRO A 59 15.16 -2.89 21.40
C PRO A 59 16.13 -1.77 21.77
N GLN A 60 16.11 -1.34 23.04
CA GLN A 60 17.06 -0.35 23.58
C GLN A 60 17.03 1.01 22.86
N GLY A 61 15.90 1.36 22.23
CA GLY A 61 15.72 2.64 21.53
C GLY A 61 16.35 2.69 20.13
N LEU A 62 16.85 1.57 19.62
CA LEU A 62 17.41 1.47 18.27
C LEU A 62 16.33 1.67 17.19
N ALA A 63 16.77 1.78 15.94
CA ALA A 63 15.92 1.66 14.76
C ALA A 63 15.12 0.33 14.80
N PRO A 64 13.95 0.23 14.15
CA PRO A 64 13.17 -1.01 14.12
C PRO A 64 14.00 -2.15 13.50
N ILE A 65 13.72 -3.40 13.90
CA ILE A 65 14.55 -4.55 13.47
C ILE A 65 14.47 -4.72 11.95
N GLY A 66 13.26 -4.73 11.40
CA GLY A 66 13.00 -4.69 9.97
C GLY A 66 12.47 -3.32 9.53
N PRO A 67 12.58 -2.99 8.23
CA PRO A 67 11.94 -1.80 7.68
C PRO A 67 10.42 -1.85 7.84
N ALA A 68 9.81 -0.68 7.99
CA ALA A 68 8.36 -0.54 7.94
C ALA A 68 7.84 -0.88 6.53
N TRP A 69 6.70 -1.58 6.44
CA TRP A 69 6.18 -2.03 5.15
C TRP A 69 5.75 -0.89 4.24
N ARG A 70 5.23 0.23 4.75
CA ARG A 70 5.00 1.42 3.92
C ARG A 70 6.30 2.01 3.35
N SER A 71 7.40 1.92 4.09
CA SER A 71 8.72 2.31 3.55
C SER A 71 9.16 1.36 2.43
N VAL A 72 8.90 0.05 2.58
CA VAL A 72 9.15 -0.94 1.52
C VAL A 72 8.32 -0.62 0.28
N ALA A 73 7.01 -0.40 0.44
CA ALA A 73 6.10 -0.03 -0.64
C ALA A 73 6.58 1.22 -1.38
N ALA A 74 6.97 2.26 -0.64
CA ALA A 74 7.49 3.50 -1.21
C ALA A 74 8.81 3.28 -1.97
N LYS A 75 9.76 2.51 -1.41
CA LYS A 75 11.07 2.25 -2.04
C LYS A 75 10.94 1.48 -3.36
N TYR A 76 10.01 0.54 -3.44
CA TYR A 76 9.82 -0.34 -4.59
C TYR A 76 8.69 0.09 -5.53
N LYS A 77 8.12 1.28 -5.33
CA LYS A 77 7.02 1.78 -6.16
C LYS A 77 7.43 1.86 -7.63
N GLY A 78 6.68 1.19 -8.50
CA GLY A 78 6.93 1.17 -9.94
C GLY A 78 8.01 0.19 -10.39
N ASP A 79 8.64 -0.55 -9.48
CA ASP A 79 9.57 -1.62 -9.83
C ASP A 79 8.78 -2.90 -10.18
N GLY A 80 8.75 -3.24 -11.47
CA GLY A 80 8.07 -4.43 -11.98
C GLY A 80 8.67 -5.76 -11.49
N LYS A 81 9.86 -5.77 -10.90
CA LYS A 81 10.51 -6.96 -10.35
C LYS A 81 10.33 -7.08 -8.83
N ALA A 82 9.77 -6.06 -8.18
CA ALA A 82 9.69 -5.99 -6.72
C ALA A 82 9.00 -7.21 -6.09
N GLN A 83 7.90 -7.68 -6.69
CA GLN A 83 7.16 -8.81 -6.15
C GLN A 83 8.02 -10.08 -6.07
N ASP A 84 8.70 -10.44 -7.17
CA ASP A 84 9.50 -11.67 -7.22
C ASP A 84 10.78 -11.54 -6.38
N THR A 85 11.44 -10.38 -6.43
CA THR A 85 12.63 -10.10 -5.62
C THR A 85 12.31 -10.19 -4.12
N LEU A 86 11.27 -9.49 -3.66
CA LEU A 86 10.92 -9.46 -2.24
C LEU A 86 10.36 -10.80 -1.76
N THR A 87 9.59 -11.52 -2.58
CA THR A 87 9.14 -12.88 -2.24
C THR A 87 10.33 -13.82 -2.06
N THR A 88 11.34 -13.72 -2.95
CA THR A 88 12.59 -14.48 -2.80
C THR A 88 13.31 -14.11 -1.51
N THR A 89 13.39 -12.81 -1.17
CA THR A 89 13.99 -12.35 0.08
C THR A 89 13.23 -12.87 1.31
N VAL A 90 11.90 -12.90 1.30
CA VAL A 90 11.09 -13.46 2.40
C VAL A 90 11.42 -14.94 2.60
N LEU A 91 11.42 -15.74 1.53
CA LEU A 91 11.62 -17.18 1.63
C LEU A 91 13.06 -17.56 1.97
N LYS A 92 14.05 -16.88 1.36
CA LYS A 92 15.47 -17.23 1.45
C LYS A 92 16.29 -16.37 2.41
N GLY A 93 15.69 -15.33 2.98
CA GLY A 93 16.37 -14.36 3.82
C GLY A 93 17.07 -13.26 3.01
N SER A 94 17.59 -12.26 3.72
CA SER A 94 18.37 -11.16 3.15
C SER A 94 19.87 -11.32 3.42
N ASN A 95 20.71 -10.65 2.64
CA ASN A 95 22.16 -10.68 2.83
C ASN A 95 22.60 -9.86 4.06
N PRO A 96 23.32 -10.43 5.05
CA PRO A 96 23.80 -9.69 6.22
C PRO A 96 24.88 -8.65 5.92
N TYR A 97 25.55 -8.74 4.77
CA TYR A 97 26.63 -7.82 4.38
C TYR A 97 26.16 -6.69 3.45
N ASP A 98 24.96 -6.82 2.87
CA ASP A 98 24.42 -5.87 1.91
C ASP A 98 22.98 -5.49 2.23
N SER A 99 22.80 -4.85 3.39
CA SER A 99 21.48 -4.34 3.78
C SER A 99 21.09 -3.12 2.94
N HIS A 100 19.93 -3.21 2.28
CA HIS A 100 19.32 -2.11 1.53
C HIS A 100 18.65 -1.06 2.45
N TRP A 101 18.79 -1.23 3.77
CA TRP A 101 18.09 -0.49 4.84
C TRP A 101 19.07 0.05 5.90
N LYS A 102 20.35 0.23 5.55
CA LYS A 102 21.38 0.79 6.45
C LYS A 102 20.90 2.11 7.08
N GLY A 103 20.97 2.19 8.41
CA GLY A 103 20.53 3.36 9.18
C GLY A 103 19.01 3.50 9.34
N GLN A 104 18.20 2.69 8.66
CA GLN A 104 16.74 2.70 8.73
C GLN A 104 16.20 1.49 9.50
N ALA A 105 16.93 0.38 9.48
CA ALA A 105 16.66 -0.83 10.25
C ALA A 105 17.91 -1.25 11.04
N SER A 106 17.70 -1.83 12.22
CA SER A 106 18.78 -2.31 13.10
C SER A 106 19.14 -3.78 12.88
N GLY A 107 18.25 -4.57 12.28
CA GLY A 107 18.52 -5.95 11.94
C GLY A 107 19.58 -6.09 10.85
N LEU A 108 20.54 -6.99 11.07
CA LEU A 108 21.59 -7.29 10.08
C LEU A 108 21.02 -7.96 8.83
N ALA A 109 20.17 -8.96 9.04
CA ALA A 109 19.49 -9.70 7.99
C ALA A 109 18.16 -10.26 8.48
N MET A 110 17.21 -10.39 7.54
CA MET A 110 16.03 -11.22 7.74
C MET A 110 16.42 -12.70 7.51
N PRO A 111 16.14 -13.61 8.45
CA PRO A 111 16.40 -15.04 8.25
C PRO A 111 15.49 -15.63 7.14
N PRO A 112 15.84 -16.81 6.58
CA PRO A 112 14.95 -17.53 5.67
C PRO A 112 13.63 -17.92 6.36
N ASN A 113 12.49 -17.61 5.75
CA ASN A 113 11.16 -17.85 6.36
C ASN A 113 10.39 -19.02 5.71
N ALA A 114 11.00 -19.80 4.81
CA ALA A 114 10.32 -20.93 4.16
C ALA A 114 9.79 -22.01 5.13
N VAL A 115 10.25 -22.03 6.38
CA VAL A 115 9.71 -22.88 7.46
C VAL A 115 8.45 -22.33 8.11
N ALA A 116 8.22 -21.02 8.01
CA ALA A 116 7.14 -20.30 8.68
C ALA A 116 5.99 -19.92 7.73
N ILE A 117 6.26 -19.82 6.42
CA ILE A 117 5.28 -19.40 5.41
C ILE A 117 5.53 -20.11 4.08
N GLN A 118 4.44 -20.52 3.41
CA GLN A 118 4.49 -21.12 2.07
C GLN A 118 4.75 -20.06 0.99
N ALA A 119 5.20 -20.49 -0.19
CA ALA A 119 5.59 -19.57 -1.26
C ALA A 119 4.42 -18.73 -1.78
N GLU A 120 3.23 -19.31 -1.86
CA GLU A 120 2.00 -18.68 -2.32
C GLU A 120 1.55 -17.59 -1.36
N ASP A 121 1.55 -17.89 -0.06
CA ASP A 121 1.20 -16.95 1.01
C ASP A 121 2.23 -15.82 1.13
N ALA A 122 3.52 -16.14 1.00
CA ALA A 122 4.57 -15.12 0.96
C ALA A 122 4.38 -14.17 -0.22
N LYS A 123 4.04 -14.69 -1.40
CA LYS A 123 3.75 -13.89 -2.59
C LYS A 123 2.52 -13.01 -2.40
N ALA A 124 1.46 -13.51 -1.78
CA ALA A 124 0.25 -12.75 -1.47
C ALA A 124 0.54 -11.62 -0.46
N LEU A 125 1.31 -11.92 0.59
CA LEU A 125 1.70 -10.94 1.61
C LEU A 125 2.59 -9.83 1.02
N VAL A 126 3.58 -10.18 0.20
CA VAL A 126 4.44 -9.21 -0.50
C VAL A 126 3.62 -8.34 -1.45
N GLN A 127 2.69 -8.93 -2.19
CA GLN A 127 1.80 -8.16 -3.07
C GLN A 127 1.00 -7.12 -2.27
N TRP A 128 0.44 -7.53 -1.12
CA TRP A 128 -0.29 -6.62 -0.25
C TRP A 128 0.60 -5.51 0.31
N ILE A 129 1.81 -5.84 0.79
CA ILE A 129 2.81 -4.86 1.25
C ILE A 129 3.09 -3.81 0.17
N LEU A 130 3.31 -4.23 -1.08
CA LEU A 130 3.64 -3.33 -2.18
C LEU A 130 2.48 -2.40 -2.58
N GLN A 131 1.24 -2.71 -2.19
CA GLN A 131 0.06 -1.90 -2.43
C GLN A 131 -0.23 -0.88 -1.32
N LEU A 132 0.50 -0.94 -0.20
CA LEU A 132 0.34 0.02 0.89
C LEU A 132 0.68 1.43 0.40
N GLY A 133 -0.30 2.33 0.44
CA GLY A 133 -0.10 3.74 0.10
C GLY A 133 0.76 4.52 1.10
N PRO A 134 1.09 5.78 0.81
CA PRO A 134 1.58 6.69 1.85
C PRO A 134 0.50 6.89 2.94
N ARG A 135 0.94 7.27 4.15
CA ARG A 135 0.04 7.76 5.19
C ARG A 135 -0.25 9.25 5.01
#